data_AF-A0A969SQQ4-F1
#
_entry.id   AF-A0A969SQQ4-F1
#
_cell.length_a   1.000
_cell.length_b   1.000
_cell.length_c   1.000
_cell.angle_alpha   90.00
_cell.angle_beta   90.00
_cell.angle_gamma   90.00
#
_symmetry.space_group_name_H-M   'P 1'
#
loop_
_entity.id
_entity.type
_entity.pdbx_description
1 polymer ?
#
loop_
_entity_poly.entity_id
_entity_poly.type
_entity_poly.pdbx_seq_one_letter_code
_entity_poly.pdbx_strand_id
1 'polypeptide(L)'
;MGKNWAIAIGINYYDNLQPLKYAQRDAEVMAAWFEQEAKFDKVFLFTEDSPPIPANQPIPTQPTYARFQRFLDVQFESRLLKPEDNLWFFFAGHGRRYADQDYLMFLDTNPQAVDKTAISVDYVTQRLRRSGADNVVLFIDACRDEDSRSGLGIGQQEFKGVVTFYSCAANQKSWEIDELQHGSFTHTLLEGLRIQGEANCATVERLEQHLRYHVPRLNARYRKSLQNPYLKAEPPYKMYYILLEKVANLKDAEPLKYRASQAENKGDFELAKQLWKRVLALPGVDEDAWEAIERIAKKTQGNQIQTQKPIIPTRETATSSRGVTPIETPSSQEIKLKVFPFEVVMVNSNGQEVKREQGEAEYFTEDLGNGVTLEMVSIPGGSFKMGSPSGEKQRQDSESPQHTVNVLEFFMGKFEVTQEQYQQVMGKNPSNFKGDKHPVETVSWNDAVEFCKKLSEKTGRTYRLPSEAEWEYACRAGTTTPFHFGETITSELANYRANNTYASEPAGEYRQQTTPVGEFPPNGFGLYDMHGNVWEWCQDTWHENYQGAPKDGSAWINNDNPYRVLRGGSWFNNPYYCRSASLFNSNERDKDVLNVFGFRVVYVVERTF
;
A
#
# COMPACT_ATOMS: atom_id res chain seq x y z
N MET A 1 -9.12 29.14 -2.27
CA MET A 1 -8.85 28.13 -1.22
C MET A 1 -10.16 27.51 -0.80
N GLY A 2 -10.17 26.20 -0.56
CA GLY A 2 -11.31 25.53 0.06
C GLY A 2 -11.48 25.97 1.51
N LYS A 3 -12.64 25.67 2.08
CA LYS A 3 -12.93 25.87 3.50
C LYS A 3 -12.26 24.79 4.33
N ASN A 4 -11.79 25.14 5.52
CA ASN A 4 -11.16 24.24 6.48
C ASN A 4 -12.01 24.18 7.75
N TRP A 5 -12.62 23.03 8.02
CA TRP A 5 -13.43 22.82 9.22
C TRP A 5 -12.72 21.83 10.14
N ALA A 6 -12.89 21.99 11.45
CA ALA A 6 -12.35 21.07 12.44
C ALA A 6 -13.33 20.75 13.56
N ILE A 7 -13.24 19.54 14.10
CA ILE A 7 -13.85 19.12 15.34
C ILE A 7 -12.73 18.66 16.27
N ALA A 8 -12.68 19.20 17.48
CA ALA A 8 -11.75 18.78 18.53
C ALA A 8 -12.55 18.33 19.75
N ILE A 9 -12.22 17.14 20.28
CA ILE A 9 -12.88 16.56 21.44
C ILE A 9 -11.80 16.16 22.44
N GLY A 10 -11.99 16.56 23.69
CA GLY A 10 -11.10 16.24 24.80
C GLY A 10 -11.91 15.89 26.02
N ILE A 11 -11.64 14.75 26.64
CA ILE A 11 -12.42 14.25 27.78
C ILE A 11 -11.49 13.73 28.87
N ASN A 12 -11.45 14.45 29.98
CA ASN A 12 -10.76 14.10 31.21
C ASN A 12 -11.65 13.30 32.16
N TYR A 13 -12.91 13.70 32.33
CA TYR A 13 -13.81 13.11 33.34
C TYR A 13 -14.82 12.16 32.70
N TYR A 14 -14.94 10.98 33.31
CA TYR A 14 -15.85 9.93 32.87
C TYR A 14 -16.64 9.41 34.07
N ASP A 15 -17.92 9.12 33.85
CA ASP A 15 -18.81 8.58 34.89
C ASP A 15 -18.40 7.15 35.31
N ASN A 16 -17.90 6.35 34.36
CA ASN A 16 -17.62 4.92 34.55
C ASN A 16 -16.18 4.50 34.24
N LEU A 17 -15.28 5.44 33.93
CA LEU A 17 -13.87 5.16 33.58
C LEU A 17 -12.93 5.99 34.45
N GLN A 18 -11.65 5.60 34.46
CA GLN A 18 -10.64 6.38 35.17
C GLN A 18 -10.45 7.74 34.51
N PRO A 19 -10.30 8.83 35.27
CA PRO A 19 -10.09 10.16 34.69
C PRO A 19 -8.72 10.26 34.01
N LEU A 20 -8.65 11.09 32.97
CA LEU A 20 -7.43 11.57 32.34
C LEU A 20 -7.10 13.00 32.85
N LYS A 21 -5.89 13.47 32.60
CA LYS A 21 -5.40 14.76 33.13
C LYS A 21 -5.43 15.89 32.11
N TYR A 22 -5.10 15.60 30.87
CA TYR A 22 -4.74 16.57 29.84
C TYR A 22 -5.50 16.41 28.54
N ALA A 23 -6.34 15.39 28.36
CA ALA A 23 -7.15 15.21 27.16
C ALA A 23 -8.03 16.43 26.83
N GLN A 24 -8.66 17.06 27.83
CA GLN A 24 -9.39 18.33 27.65
C GLN A 24 -8.46 19.43 27.09
N ARG A 25 -7.30 19.61 27.71
CA ARG A 25 -6.31 20.61 27.32
C ARG A 25 -5.73 20.36 25.93
N ASP A 26 -5.49 19.09 25.59
CA ASP A 26 -5.03 18.66 24.28
C ASP A 26 -6.01 19.12 23.20
N ALA A 27 -7.31 18.91 23.41
CA ALA A 27 -8.34 19.38 22.49
C ALA A 27 -8.46 20.91 22.44
N GLU A 28 -8.33 21.60 23.57
CA GLU A 28 -8.35 23.08 23.63
C GLU A 28 -7.17 23.69 22.88
N VAL A 29 -5.96 23.14 23.03
CA VAL A 29 -4.76 23.63 22.32
C VAL A 29 -4.82 23.28 20.83
N MET A 30 -5.31 22.09 20.47
CA MET A 30 -5.56 21.74 19.07
C MET A 30 -6.61 22.66 18.43
N ALA A 31 -7.71 22.96 19.12
CA ALA A 31 -8.72 23.90 18.65
C ALA A 31 -8.15 25.32 18.49
N ALA A 32 -7.39 25.79 19.47
CA ALA A 32 -6.69 27.08 19.38
C ALA A 32 -5.71 27.10 18.18
N TRP A 33 -4.98 26.01 17.94
CA TRP A 33 -4.11 25.90 16.77
C TRP A 33 -4.90 25.96 15.45
N PHE A 34 -6.03 25.24 15.34
CA PHE A 34 -6.91 25.30 14.18
C PHE A 34 -7.37 26.74 13.90
N GLU A 35 -7.86 27.45 14.91
CA GLU A 35 -8.39 28.81 14.77
C GLU A 35 -7.29 29.86 14.53
N GLN A 36 -6.23 29.82 15.33
CA GLN A 36 -5.27 30.92 15.44
C GLN A 36 -4.07 30.77 14.51
N GLU A 37 -3.58 29.54 14.31
CA GLU A 37 -2.38 29.28 13.51
C GLU A 37 -2.76 28.82 12.11
N ALA A 38 -3.57 27.77 12.00
CA ALA A 38 -3.99 27.21 10.71
C ALA A 38 -5.03 28.08 9.99
N LYS A 39 -5.80 28.89 10.75
CA LYS A 39 -6.89 29.75 10.27
C LYS A 39 -8.04 28.94 9.65
N PHE A 40 -8.52 27.93 10.35
CA PHE A 40 -9.70 27.16 9.97
C PHE A 40 -10.96 28.05 10.05
N ASP A 41 -11.85 27.91 9.07
CA ASP A 41 -13.07 28.72 8.96
C ASP A 41 -14.08 28.40 10.07
N LYS A 42 -14.08 27.16 10.54
CA LYS A 42 -15.01 26.69 11.57
C LYS A 42 -14.38 25.62 12.43
N VAL A 43 -14.37 25.83 13.74
CA VAL A 43 -13.84 24.88 14.72
C VAL A 43 -14.92 24.58 15.74
N PHE A 44 -15.17 23.31 15.99
CA PHE A 44 -16.11 22.83 16.99
C PHE A 44 -15.34 22.17 18.13
N LEU A 45 -15.45 22.70 19.34
CA LEU A 45 -14.77 22.18 20.53
C LEU A 45 -15.76 21.52 21.48
N PHE A 46 -15.53 20.24 21.77
CA PHE A 46 -16.31 19.45 22.73
C PHE A 46 -15.40 19.06 23.91
N THR A 47 -15.56 19.77 25.02
CA THR A 47 -14.94 19.44 26.30
C THR A 47 -15.99 19.59 27.39
N GLU A 48 -15.65 19.19 28.62
CA GLU A 48 -16.52 19.30 29.78
C GLU A 48 -17.02 20.73 29.99
N ASP A 49 -16.15 21.71 29.75
CA ASP A 49 -16.39 23.12 30.04
C ASP A 49 -16.51 24.01 28.79
N SER A 50 -16.44 23.44 27.58
CA SER A 50 -16.54 24.26 26.37
C SER A 50 -17.93 24.90 26.25
N PRO A 51 -18.01 26.16 25.78
CA PRO A 51 -19.29 26.84 25.65
C PRO A 51 -20.16 26.21 24.55
N PRO A 52 -21.51 26.23 24.68
CA PRO A 52 -22.40 25.77 23.62
C PRO A 52 -22.13 26.47 22.29
N ILE A 53 -22.22 25.73 21.18
CA ILE A 53 -22.02 26.29 19.84
C ILE A 53 -23.19 27.25 19.54
N PRO A 54 -22.91 28.51 19.15
CA PRO A 54 -23.95 29.46 18.80
C PRO A 54 -24.80 28.99 17.61
N ALA A 55 -26.11 28.85 17.84
CA ALA A 55 -27.12 28.58 16.81
C ALA A 55 -28.49 29.08 17.33
N ASN A 56 -29.54 29.02 16.50
CA ASN A 56 -30.90 29.43 16.90
C ASN A 56 -31.37 28.73 18.19
N GLN A 57 -30.98 27.47 18.36
CA GLN A 57 -30.97 26.78 19.64
C GLN A 57 -29.51 26.37 19.93
N PRO A 58 -28.86 26.88 20.99
CA PRO A 58 -27.47 26.58 21.29
C PRO A 58 -27.23 25.08 21.35
N ILE A 59 -26.20 24.60 20.65
CA ILE A 59 -25.87 23.16 20.62
C ILE A 59 -24.96 22.86 21.81
N PRO A 60 -25.35 21.98 22.75
CA PRO A 60 -24.51 21.61 23.88
C PRO A 60 -23.24 20.89 23.41
N THR A 61 -22.11 21.21 24.06
CA THR A 61 -20.78 20.72 23.68
C THR A 61 -20.14 19.76 24.69
N GLN A 62 -20.81 19.52 25.82
CA GLN A 62 -20.35 18.47 26.75
C GLN A 62 -20.31 17.12 26.02
N PRO A 63 -19.18 16.39 26.10
CA PRO A 63 -18.91 15.22 25.28
C PRO A 63 -19.58 13.97 25.87
N THR A 64 -20.91 13.92 25.75
CA THR A 64 -21.72 12.70 26.00
C THR A 64 -22.06 12.02 24.68
N TYR A 65 -22.28 10.71 24.72
CA TYR A 65 -22.68 9.88 23.58
C TYR A 65 -23.85 10.50 22.81
N ALA A 66 -24.96 10.78 23.51
CA ALA A 66 -26.19 11.25 22.89
C ALA A 66 -26.03 12.66 22.26
N ARG A 67 -25.29 13.56 22.91
CA ARG A 67 -25.09 14.92 22.40
C ARG A 67 -24.21 14.93 21.16
N PHE A 68 -23.10 14.20 21.18
CA PHE A 68 -22.18 14.19 20.05
C PHE A 68 -22.76 13.43 18.85
N GLN A 69 -23.43 12.30 19.08
CA GLN A 69 -24.12 11.59 18.01
C GLN A 69 -25.18 12.49 17.35
N ARG A 70 -26.01 13.18 18.14
CA ARG A 70 -27.00 14.13 17.60
C ARG A 70 -26.34 15.26 16.83
N PHE A 71 -25.21 15.79 17.31
CA PHE A 71 -24.45 16.80 16.58
C PHE A 71 -24.00 16.28 15.21
N LEU A 72 -23.42 15.07 15.14
CA LEU A 72 -23.02 14.46 13.88
C LEU A 72 -24.21 14.25 12.94
N ASP A 73 -25.32 13.77 13.49
CA ASP A 73 -26.52 13.47 12.73
C ASP A 73 -27.15 14.71 12.12
N VAL A 74 -27.20 15.82 12.86
CA VAL A 74 -27.81 17.06 12.39
C VAL A 74 -26.85 17.86 11.51
N GLN A 75 -25.59 18.00 11.91
CA GLN A 75 -24.64 18.82 11.15
C GLN A 75 -24.13 18.13 9.90
N PHE A 76 -23.96 16.82 9.90
CA PHE A 76 -23.39 16.09 8.76
C PHE A 76 -24.40 15.17 8.07
N GLU A 77 -25.69 15.48 8.18
CA GLU A 77 -26.74 14.83 7.38
C GLU A 77 -26.65 15.19 5.90
N SER A 78 -26.27 16.44 5.62
CA SER A 78 -26.26 17.03 4.28
C SER A 78 -24.87 17.48 3.88
N ARG A 79 -24.68 17.64 2.56
CA ARG A 79 -23.42 18.08 1.99
C ARG A 79 -23.17 19.56 2.33
N LEU A 80 -22.31 19.82 3.32
CA LEU A 80 -21.94 21.16 3.77
C LEU A 80 -20.64 21.69 3.14
N LEU A 81 -19.80 20.78 2.65
CA LEU A 81 -18.47 21.00 2.12
C LEU A 81 -18.37 20.48 0.68
N LYS A 82 -17.42 21.05 -0.05
CA LYS A 82 -17.08 20.69 -1.43
C LYS A 82 -15.80 19.85 -1.48
N PRO A 83 -15.51 19.16 -2.60
CA PRO A 83 -14.30 18.34 -2.71
C PRO A 83 -12.99 19.09 -2.45
N GLU A 84 -12.95 20.39 -2.70
CA GLU A 84 -11.80 21.26 -2.40
C GLU A 84 -11.65 21.63 -0.92
N ASP A 85 -12.65 21.36 -0.08
CA ASP A 85 -12.65 21.70 1.35
C ASP A 85 -12.02 20.58 2.21
N ASN A 86 -11.54 20.94 3.40
CA ASN A 86 -10.93 20.04 4.38
C ASN A 86 -11.80 19.93 5.64
N LEU A 87 -11.87 18.72 6.20
CA LEU A 87 -12.53 18.45 7.47
C LEU A 87 -11.61 17.62 8.37
N TRP A 88 -11.14 18.23 9.46
CA TRP A 88 -10.25 17.57 10.42
C TRP A 88 -11.02 17.19 11.68
N PHE A 89 -10.68 16.04 12.24
CA PHE A 89 -11.27 15.52 13.46
C PHE A 89 -10.16 15.11 14.41
N PHE A 90 -10.13 15.71 15.59
CA PHE A 90 -9.18 15.40 16.65
C PHE A 90 -9.95 14.88 17.87
N PHE A 91 -9.51 13.77 18.42
CA PHE A 91 -10.04 13.19 19.65
C PHE A 91 -8.91 12.86 20.60
N ALA A 92 -8.99 13.35 21.84
CA ALA A 92 -8.15 12.96 22.95
C ALA A 92 -9.04 12.39 24.07
N GLY A 93 -8.78 11.15 24.49
CA GLY A 93 -9.61 10.50 25.50
C GLY A 93 -9.37 8.99 25.59
N HIS A 94 -10.30 8.29 26.24
CA HIS A 94 -10.32 6.84 26.25
C HIS A 94 -10.83 6.30 24.93
N GLY A 95 -10.18 5.25 24.46
CA GLY A 95 -10.63 4.44 23.34
C GLY A 95 -10.70 2.99 23.77
N ARG A 96 -11.52 2.21 23.08
CA ARG A 96 -11.62 0.77 23.35
C ARG A 96 -11.92 0.00 22.09
N ARG A 97 -11.27 -1.15 21.94
CA ARG A 97 -11.64 -2.14 20.95
C ARG A 97 -12.69 -3.09 21.53
N TYR A 98 -13.81 -3.24 20.83
CA TYR A 98 -14.91 -4.13 21.20
C TYR A 98 -15.56 -4.70 19.95
N ALA A 99 -15.83 -6.01 19.92
CA ALA A 99 -16.46 -6.69 18.78
C ALA A 99 -15.81 -6.32 17.42
N ASP A 100 -14.48 -6.34 17.38
CA ASP A 100 -13.65 -5.98 16.22
C ASP A 100 -13.75 -4.53 15.70
N GLN A 101 -14.39 -3.64 16.44
CA GLN A 101 -14.47 -2.21 16.13
C GLN A 101 -13.75 -1.36 17.17
N ASP A 102 -13.20 -0.23 16.73
CA ASP A 102 -12.63 0.78 17.60
C ASP A 102 -13.71 1.79 17.99
N TYR A 103 -13.85 2.05 19.28
CA TYR A 103 -14.81 3.00 19.84
C TYR A 103 -14.09 4.14 20.53
N LEU A 104 -14.61 5.35 20.32
CA LEU A 104 -14.30 6.53 21.11
C LEU A 104 -15.23 6.54 22.33
N MET A 105 -14.64 6.55 23.52
CA MET A 105 -15.39 6.54 24.77
C MET A 105 -15.75 7.98 25.14
N PHE A 106 -17.01 8.21 25.47
CA PHE A 106 -17.55 9.51 25.89
C PHE A 106 -17.74 9.54 27.40
N LEU A 107 -18.01 10.73 27.95
CA LEU A 107 -18.13 10.97 29.38
C LEU A 107 -19.05 9.96 30.08
N ASP A 108 -20.20 9.66 29.45
CA ASP A 108 -21.26 8.79 29.95
C ASP A 108 -21.15 7.33 29.47
N THR A 109 -20.05 6.95 28.81
CA THR A 109 -19.87 5.59 28.31
C THR A 109 -19.83 4.58 29.45
N ASN A 110 -20.60 3.50 29.30
CA ASN A 110 -20.55 2.35 30.18
C ASN A 110 -19.60 1.28 29.57
N PRO A 111 -18.47 0.94 30.22
CA PRO A 111 -17.54 -0.07 29.69
C PRO A 111 -18.16 -1.46 29.54
N GLN A 112 -19.31 -1.75 30.15
CA GLN A 112 -20.02 -3.02 29.98
C GLN A 112 -21.01 -3.00 28.81
N ALA A 113 -21.22 -1.85 28.15
CA ALA A 113 -22.15 -1.67 27.05
C ALA A 113 -21.58 -0.71 25.98
N VAL A 114 -20.34 -0.98 25.54
CA VAL A 114 -19.57 -0.13 24.63
C VAL A 114 -20.32 0.13 23.33
N ASP A 115 -20.90 -0.91 22.73
CA ASP A 115 -21.69 -0.86 21.49
C ASP A 115 -22.91 0.06 21.56
N LYS A 116 -23.41 0.35 22.76
CA LYS A 116 -24.62 1.16 22.99
C LYS A 116 -24.35 2.55 23.56
N THR A 117 -23.16 2.77 24.12
CA THR A 117 -22.85 3.98 24.91
C THR A 117 -21.53 4.63 24.51
N ALA A 118 -20.83 4.09 23.52
CA ALA A 118 -19.66 4.69 22.88
C ALA A 118 -19.92 4.86 21.38
N ILE A 119 -19.13 5.70 20.70
CA ILE A 119 -19.30 5.94 19.26
C ILE A 119 -18.14 5.28 18.52
N SER A 120 -18.46 4.35 17.61
CA SER A 120 -17.44 3.70 16.79
C SER A 120 -16.72 4.72 15.90
N VAL A 121 -15.42 4.54 15.69
CA VAL A 121 -14.63 5.33 14.74
C VAL A 121 -15.24 5.25 13.34
N ASP A 122 -15.73 4.07 12.93
CA ASP A 122 -16.48 3.85 11.69
C ASP A 122 -17.64 4.85 11.54
N TYR A 123 -18.54 4.89 12.52
CA TYR A 123 -19.67 5.83 12.53
C TYR A 123 -19.22 7.29 12.35
N VAL A 124 -18.20 7.72 13.10
CA VAL A 124 -17.64 9.06 12.95
C VAL A 124 -17.15 9.28 11.52
N THR A 125 -16.34 8.37 11.00
CA THR A 125 -15.78 8.44 9.64
C THR A 125 -16.88 8.51 8.57
N GLN A 126 -17.92 7.67 8.66
CA GLN A 126 -19.05 7.69 7.73
C GLN A 126 -19.79 9.03 7.75
N ARG A 127 -20.03 9.59 8.95
CA ARG A 127 -20.70 10.89 9.09
C ARG A 127 -19.85 12.02 8.54
N LEU A 128 -18.56 12.08 8.85
CA LEU A 128 -17.68 13.14 8.36
C LEU A 128 -17.54 13.09 6.82
N ARG A 129 -17.53 11.91 6.20
CA ARG A 129 -17.50 11.77 4.73
C ARG A 129 -18.74 12.33 4.04
N ARG A 130 -19.91 12.31 4.70
CA ARG A 130 -21.14 12.91 4.16
C ARG A 130 -21.10 14.44 4.09
N SER A 131 -20.13 15.07 4.75
CA SER A 131 -19.88 16.51 4.61
C SER A 131 -19.64 16.92 3.16
N GLY A 132 -19.04 16.05 2.33
CA GLY A 132 -18.68 16.35 0.95
C GLY A 132 -17.25 16.86 0.73
N ALA A 133 -16.47 17.00 1.80
CA ALA A 133 -15.03 17.23 1.75
C ALA A 133 -14.31 15.99 1.19
N ASP A 134 -13.35 16.18 0.28
CA ASP A 134 -12.48 15.08 -0.17
C ASP A 134 -11.37 14.81 0.87
N ASN A 135 -10.98 15.80 1.67
CA ASN A 135 -9.91 15.65 2.65
C ASN A 135 -10.48 15.56 4.07
N VAL A 136 -10.85 14.33 4.45
CA VAL A 136 -11.23 14.02 5.84
C VAL A 136 -10.02 13.43 6.56
N VAL A 137 -9.54 14.13 7.59
CA VAL A 137 -8.34 13.74 8.35
C VAL A 137 -8.69 13.55 9.82
N LEU A 138 -8.38 12.38 10.37
CA LEU A 138 -8.66 12.01 11.76
C LEU A 138 -7.33 11.89 12.53
N PHE A 139 -7.28 12.44 13.73
CA PHE A 139 -6.23 12.26 14.72
C PHE A 139 -6.86 11.66 15.97
N ILE A 140 -6.56 10.39 16.25
CA ILE A 140 -7.15 9.62 17.34
C ILE A 140 -6.09 9.41 18.42
N ASP A 141 -6.10 10.29 19.42
CA ASP A 141 -5.26 10.22 20.61
C ASP A 141 -5.96 9.45 21.74
N ALA A 142 -6.00 8.13 21.60
CA ALA A 142 -6.69 7.25 22.52
C ALA A 142 -6.04 5.87 22.62
N CYS A 143 -6.11 5.26 23.80
CA CYS A 143 -5.72 3.85 23.99
C CYS A 143 -6.65 2.89 23.23
N ARG A 144 -6.19 1.67 22.97
CA ARG A 144 -6.97 0.63 22.27
C ARG A 144 -7.00 -0.73 22.99
N ASP A 145 -6.62 -0.74 24.27
CA ASP A 145 -6.42 -1.95 25.08
C ASP A 145 -7.59 -2.95 25.03
N GLU A 146 -7.26 -4.24 24.87
CA GLU A 146 -8.12 -5.39 25.19
C GLU A 146 -7.83 -5.90 26.61
N ASP A 147 -8.87 -6.05 27.44
CA ASP A 147 -8.79 -6.90 28.63
C ASP A 147 -8.72 -8.38 28.19
N SER A 148 -7.52 -8.94 28.16
CA SER A 148 -7.25 -10.39 28.21
C SER A 148 -8.05 -11.27 27.23
N ARG A 149 -7.83 -11.11 25.92
CA ARG A 149 -7.89 -12.21 24.95
C ARG A 149 -6.93 -11.85 23.83
N SER A 150 -6.18 -12.83 23.35
CA SER A 150 -5.33 -12.71 22.16
C SER A 150 -6.23 -12.55 20.94
N GLY A 151 -6.66 -11.31 20.65
CA GLY A 151 -7.46 -10.94 19.49
C GLY A 151 -6.61 -10.15 18.48
N LEU A 152 -6.70 -10.54 17.21
CA LEU A 152 -6.10 -9.83 16.08
C LEU A 152 -6.64 -8.40 16.03
N GLY A 153 -5.76 -7.39 16.02
CA GLY A 153 -6.15 -6.00 15.76
C GLY A 153 -6.56 -5.80 14.31
N ILE A 154 -7.78 -6.23 13.94
CA ILE A 154 -8.35 -6.07 12.60
C ILE A 154 -9.66 -5.25 12.68
N GLY A 155 -9.54 -3.93 12.57
CA GLY A 155 -10.65 -3.06 12.15
C GLY A 155 -10.66 -2.97 10.62
N GLN A 156 -11.19 -4.01 9.98
CA GLN A 156 -11.19 -4.28 8.54
C GLN A 156 -12.21 -3.43 7.74
N GLN A 157 -12.39 -2.15 8.07
CA GLN A 157 -13.17 -1.27 7.19
C GLN A 157 -12.28 -0.22 6.56
N GLU A 158 -12.09 -0.37 5.25
CA GLU A 158 -11.41 0.58 4.37
C GLU A 158 -12.37 1.71 4.00
N PHE A 159 -12.24 2.86 4.67
CA PHE A 159 -13.01 4.04 4.32
C PHE A 159 -12.31 4.80 3.21
N LYS A 160 -12.67 4.49 1.96
CA LYS A 160 -12.19 5.23 0.78
C LYS A 160 -12.38 6.73 0.97
N GLY A 161 -11.28 7.48 0.97
CA GLY A 161 -11.28 8.93 1.03
C GLY A 161 -10.83 9.55 2.37
N VAL A 162 -10.31 8.76 3.32
CA VAL A 162 -10.01 9.25 4.69
C VAL A 162 -8.55 8.96 5.07
N VAL A 163 -7.95 9.89 5.80
CA VAL A 163 -6.62 9.75 6.41
C VAL A 163 -6.80 9.70 7.93
N THR A 164 -6.26 8.69 8.61
CA THR A 164 -6.39 8.54 10.07
C THR A 164 -5.04 8.27 10.71
N PHE A 165 -4.63 9.14 11.61
CA PHE A 165 -3.47 9.00 12.48
C PHE A 165 -3.92 8.47 13.83
N TYR A 166 -3.42 7.30 14.21
CA TYR A 166 -3.65 6.72 15.53
C TYR A 166 -2.43 6.99 16.41
N SER A 167 -2.64 7.38 17.66
CA SER A 167 -1.55 7.72 18.57
C SER A 167 -0.72 6.51 19.03
N CYS A 168 -1.24 5.30 18.89
CA CYS A 168 -0.58 4.07 19.30
C CYS A 168 -1.05 2.84 18.51
N ALA A 169 -0.23 1.79 18.48
CA ALA A 169 -0.63 0.48 17.96
C ALA A 169 -1.72 -0.16 18.85
N ALA A 170 -2.48 -1.12 18.30
CA ALA A 170 -3.64 -1.72 18.99
C ALA A 170 -3.33 -2.34 20.36
N ASN A 171 -2.08 -2.77 20.59
CA ASN A 171 -1.63 -3.38 21.85
C ASN A 171 -0.78 -2.43 22.72
N GLN A 172 -0.84 -1.13 22.45
CA GLN A 172 -0.10 -0.10 23.16
C GLN A 172 -1.06 0.93 23.76
N LYS A 173 -0.53 1.72 24.69
CA LYS A 173 -1.25 2.80 25.35
C LYS A 173 -0.80 4.14 24.81
N SER A 174 -1.73 5.10 24.73
CA SER A 174 -1.38 6.51 24.63
C SER A 174 -1.08 7.07 26.02
N TRP A 175 -0.05 7.90 26.13
CA TRP A 175 0.46 8.38 27.41
C TRP A 175 0.34 9.88 27.58
N GLU A 176 -0.08 10.28 28.77
CA GLU A 176 -0.01 11.65 29.28
C GLU A 176 1.33 11.90 29.98
N ILE A 177 1.95 13.05 29.69
CA ILE A 177 3.23 13.48 30.27
C ILE A 177 2.98 14.72 31.13
N ASP A 178 3.09 14.55 32.45
CA ASP A 178 2.77 15.58 33.45
C ASP A 178 3.64 16.84 33.28
N GLU A 179 4.92 16.66 32.95
CA GLU A 179 5.88 17.74 32.74
C GLU A 179 5.56 18.59 31.49
N LEU A 180 4.89 18.00 30.51
CA LEU A 180 4.45 18.69 29.30
C LEU A 180 3.02 19.19 29.41
N GLN A 181 2.24 18.66 30.36
CA GLN A 181 0.79 18.90 30.49
C GLN A 181 0.02 18.58 29.21
N HIS A 182 0.45 17.52 28.52
CA HIS A 182 -0.07 17.07 27.22
C HIS A 182 0.04 15.56 27.09
N GLY A 183 -0.81 14.97 26.24
CA GLY A 183 -0.56 13.67 25.63
C GLY A 183 0.74 13.71 24.80
N SER A 184 1.54 12.65 24.86
CA SER A 184 2.78 12.54 24.10
C SER A 184 2.57 12.71 22.60
N PHE A 185 1.51 12.09 22.06
CA PHE A 185 1.12 12.20 20.66
C PHE A 185 0.67 13.61 20.32
N THR A 186 -0.24 14.20 21.11
CA THR A 186 -0.71 15.57 20.87
C THR A 186 0.43 16.59 20.92
N HIS A 187 1.36 16.46 21.88
CA HIS A 187 2.53 17.31 21.96
C HIS A 187 3.37 17.25 20.69
N THR A 188 3.75 16.05 20.25
CA THR A 188 4.55 15.85 19.03
C THR A 188 3.78 16.24 17.76
N LEU A 189 2.46 16.03 17.72
CA LEU A 189 1.62 16.47 16.62
C LEU A 189 1.68 17.99 16.46
N LEU A 190 1.48 18.74 17.54
CA LEU A 190 1.56 20.20 17.53
C LEU A 190 2.96 20.71 17.17
N GLU A 191 4.03 20.04 17.62
CA GLU A 191 5.39 20.35 17.19
C GLU A 191 5.55 20.18 15.67
N GLY A 192 5.18 19.01 15.13
CA GLY A 192 5.27 18.70 13.71
C GLY A 192 4.48 19.67 12.83
N LEU A 193 3.23 19.97 13.23
CA LEU A 193 2.35 20.91 12.53
C LEU A 193 2.91 22.35 12.47
N ARG A 194 3.85 22.69 13.34
CA ARG A 194 4.49 24.02 13.39
C ARG A 194 5.83 24.10 12.65
N ILE A 195 6.41 22.97 12.23
CA ILE A 195 7.71 22.98 11.54
C ILE A 195 7.60 23.68 10.18
N GLN A 196 8.50 24.63 9.93
CA GLN A 196 8.58 25.38 8.68
C GLN A 196 9.85 25.01 7.88
N GLY A 197 9.91 25.41 6.61
CA GLY A 197 11.09 25.22 5.76
C GLY A 197 11.24 23.79 5.23
N GLU A 198 12.46 23.36 4.92
CA GLU A 198 12.72 22.05 4.29
C GLU A 198 12.38 20.86 5.18
N ALA A 199 12.30 21.06 6.50
CA ALA A 199 11.95 20.02 7.48
C ALA A 199 10.44 19.98 7.82
N ASN A 200 9.60 20.76 7.12
CA ASN A 200 8.17 20.87 7.42
C ASN A 200 7.43 19.52 7.46
N CYS A 201 6.23 19.48 8.05
CA CYS A 201 5.36 18.31 8.02
C CYS A 201 4.08 18.56 7.20
N ALA A 202 4.22 19.21 6.04
CA ALA A 202 3.08 19.70 5.28
C ALA A 202 2.31 18.63 4.50
N THR A 203 2.86 17.42 4.34
CA THR A 203 2.18 16.27 3.72
C THR A 203 1.82 15.21 4.76
N VAL A 204 0.87 14.34 4.42
CA VAL A 204 0.48 13.20 5.26
C VAL A 204 1.68 12.31 5.61
N GLU A 205 2.50 11.96 4.62
CA GLU A 205 3.72 11.16 4.79
C GLU A 205 4.72 11.82 5.75
N ARG A 206 5.02 13.10 5.57
CA ARG A 206 6.02 13.80 6.39
C ARG A 206 5.56 13.93 7.84
N LEU A 207 4.26 14.21 8.04
CA LEU A 207 3.69 14.25 9.39
C LEU A 207 3.67 12.86 10.04
N GLU A 208 3.37 11.79 9.30
CA GLU A 208 3.45 10.41 9.79
C GLU A 208 4.87 10.06 10.24
N GLN A 209 5.87 10.35 9.42
CA GLN A 209 7.29 10.10 9.72
C GLN A 209 7.73 10.86 10.98
N HIS A 210 7.32 12.13 11.10
CA HIS A 210 7.60 12.94 12.28
C HIS A 210 7.01 12.30 13.54
N LEU A 211 5.71 11.96 13.52
CA LEU A 211 5.03 11.33 14.65
C LEU A 211 5.68 9.99 15.02
N ARG A 212 5.94 9.13 14.04
CA ARG A 212 6.53 7.79 14.23
C ARG A 212 7.94 7.86 14.83
N TYR A 213 8.71 8.88 14.48
CA TYR A 213 10.06 9.06 14.99
C TYR A 213 10.10 9.72 16.38
N HIS A 214 9.29 10.75 16.59
CA HIS A 214 9.42 11.60 17.78
C HIS A 214 8.59 11.10 18.98
N VAL A 215 7.41 10.50 18.79
CA VAL A 215 6.57 10.03 19.92
C VAL A 215 7.27 8.93 20.75
N PRO A 216 7.84 7.86 20.17
CA PRO A 216 8.53 6.84 20.96
C PRO A 216 9.72 7.40 21.76
N ARG A 217 10.42 8.39 21.18
CA ARG A 217 11.58 9.03 21.81
C ARG A 217 11.18 9.98 22.93
N LEU A 218 10.09 10.72 22.75
CA LEU A 218 9.52 11.54 23.81
C LEU A 218 9.13 10.65 25.00
N ASN A 219 8.43 9.55 24.73
CA ASN A 219 8.07 8.58 25.76
C ASN A 219 9.29 8.00 26.47
N ALA A 220 10.33 7.60 25.73
CA ALA A 220 11.58 7.12 26.32
C ALA A 220 12.22 8.17 27.25
N ARG A 221 12.25 9.45 26.84
CA ARG A 221 12.78 10.57 27.63
C ARG A 221 12.03 10.75 28.95
N TYR A 222 10.71 10.59 28.95
CA TYR A 222 9.85 10.71 30.14
C TYR A 222 9.51 9.37 30.80
N ARG A 223 10.29 8.31 30.50
CA ARG A 223 10.17 6.97 31.10
C ARG A 223 8.77 6.35 30.97
N LYS A 224 8.08 6.63 29.87
CA LYS A 224 6.81 5.99 29.49
C LYS A 224 7.10 4.74 28.64
N SER A 225 6.15 3.81 28.61
CA SER A 225 6.25 2.64 27.73
C SER A 225 6.17 3.03 26.26
N LEU A 226 6.53 2.07 25.39
CA LEU A 226 6.52 2.26 23.96
C LEU A 226 5.13 2.66 23.45
N GLN A 227 5.10 3.69 22.62
CA GLN A 227 3.92 4.21 21.93
C GLN A 227 4.35 4.54 20.51
N ASN A 228 3.88 3.74 19.56
CA ASN A 228 4.17 3.85 18.15
C ASN A 228 2.91 4.33 17.43
N PRO A 229 2.86 5.61 17.02
CA PRO A 229 1.81 6.08 16.14
C PRO A 229 1.82 5.31 14.83
N TYR A 230 0.65 5.18 14.21
CA TYR A 230 0.56 4.63 12.86
C TYR A 230 -0.53 5.35 12.05
N LEU A 231 -0.40 5.28 10.73
CA LEU A 231 -1.29 5.92 9.77
C LEU A 231 -2.13 4.87 9.03
N LYS A 232 -3.40 5.21 8.77
CA LYS A 232 -4.24 4.56 7.77
C LYS A 232 -4.67 5.61 6.75
N ALA A 233 -4.17 5.51 5.52
CA ALA A 233 -4.55 6.41 4.42
C ALA A 233 -5.18 5.59 3.31
N GLU A 234 -6.47 5.81 3.05
CA GLU A 234 -7.19 5.07 2.03
C GLU A 234 -7.91 6.03 1.07
N PRO A 235 -7.70 5.94 -0.25
CA PRO A 235 -6.71 5.10 -0.94
C PRO A 235 -5.24 5.44 -0.57
N PRO A 236 -4.28 4.51 -0.74
CA PRO A 236 -2.91 4.65 -0.24
C PRO A 236 -2.21 5.92 -0.73
N TYR A 237 -2.62 6.42 -1.90
CA TYR A 237 -2.08 7.64 -2.46
C TYR A 237 -2.34 8.91 -1.66
N LYS A 238 -3.32 8.90 -0.76
CA LYS A 238 -3.56 10.03 0.14
C LYS A 238 -2.37 10.26 1.09
N MET A 239 -1.39 9.34 1.16
CA MET A 239 -0.10 9.59 1.84
C MET A 239 0.67 10.80 1.28
N TYR A 240 0.45 11.16 0.01
CA TYR A 240 1.10 12.32 -0.61
C TYR A 240 0.23 13.58 -0.58
N TYR A 241 -0.93 13.54 0.08
CA TYR A 241 -1.78 14.72 0.16
C TYR A 241 -1.15 15.78 1.04
N ILE A 242 -1.30 17.03 0.59
CA ILE A 242 -0.85 18.20 1.31
C ILE A 242 -1.90 18.53 2.37
N LEU A 243 -1.47 18.49 3.63
CA LEU A 243 -2.25 18.85 4.82
C LEU A 243 -2.15 20.34 5.12
N LEU A 244 -0.96 20.94 4.93
CA LEU A 244 -0.67 22.32 5.33
C LEU A 244 -0.24 23.16 4.12
N GLU A 245 -1.20 23.65 3.35
CA GLU A 245 -0.95 24.40 2.11
C GLU A 245 0.02 25.58 2.30
N LYS A 246 -0.09 26.30 3.43
CA LYS A 246 0.75 27.48 3.72
C LYS A 246 2.21 27.14 4.06
N VAL A 247 2.46 25.90 4.46
CA VAL A 247 3.76 25.42 4.93
C VAL A 247 4.47 24.62 3.84
N ALA A 248 3.69 23.95 2.98
CA ALA A 248 4.19 23.16 1.86
C ALA A 248 4.99 24.02 0.87
N ASN A 249 6.03 23.43 0.31
CA ASN A 249 6.82 23.99 -0.78
C ASN A 249 6.61 23.18 -2.08
N LEU A 250 7.15 23.66 -3.20
CA LEU A 250 6.97 23.00 -4.50
C LEU A 250 7.53 21.55 -4.54
N LYS A 251 8.58 21.24 -3.77
CA LYS A 251 9.10 19.85 -3.70
C LYS A 251 8.08 18.91 -3.07
N ASP A 252 7.29 19.40 -2.10
CA ASP A 252 6.21 18.63 -1.47
C ASP A 252 5.07 18.31 -2.45
N ALA A 253 4.98 19.05 -3.56
CA ALA A 253 3.95 18.89 -4.58
C ALA A 253 4.29 17.88 -5.68
N GLU A 254 5.56 17.48 -5.83
CA GLU A 254 6.02 16.64 -6.96
C GLU A 254 5.23 15.33 -7.11
N PRO A 255 4.95 14.55 -6.05
CA PRO A 255 4.12 13.35 -6.17
C PRO A 255 2.67 13.67 -6.60
N LEU A 256 2.16 14.85 -6.21
CA LEU A 256 0.82 15.32 -6.57
C LEU A 256 0.76 15.77 -8.04
N LYS A 257 1.78 16.49 -8.52
CA LYS A 257 1.96 16.89 -9.93
C LYS A 257 1.98 15.68 -10.84
N TYR A 258 2.79 14.67 -10.49
CA TYR A 258 2.86 13.42 -11.23
C TYR A 258 1.49 12.76 -11.37
N ARG A 259 0.72 12.65 -10.28
CA ARG A 259 -0.63 12.08 -10.31
C ARG A 259 -1.63 12.91 -11.10
N ALA A 260 -1.57 14.23 -10.99
CA ALA A 260 -2.41 15.14 -11.75
C ALA A 260 -2.19 14.96 -13.26
N SER A 261 -0.93 14.80 -13.69
CA SER A 261 -0.56 14.45 -15.06
C SER A 261 -1.10 13.07 -15.47
N GLN A 262 -0.98 12.04 -14.62
CA GLN A 262 -1.53 10.71 -14.91
C GLN A 262 -3.05 10.72 -15.06
N ALA A 263 -3.78 11.45 -14.22
CA ALA A 263 -5.21 11.61 -14.33
C ALA A 263 -5.61 12.32 -15.64
N GLU A 264 -4.86 13.37 -16.03
CA GLU A 264 -5.08 14.07 -17.30
C GLU A 264 -4.89 13.11 -18.49
N ASN A 265 -3.83 12.29 -18.47
CA ASN A 265 -3.51 11.34 -19.52
C ASN A 265 -4.54 10.21 -19.65
N LYS A 266 -5.15 9.79 -18.53
CA LYS A 266 -6.23 8.79 -18.49
C LYS A 266 -7.59 9.36 -18.91
N GLY A 267 -7.69 10.67 -19.19
CA GLY A 267 -8.94 11.35 -19.53
C GLY A 267 -9.83 11.69 -18.32
N ASP A 268 -9.35 11.46 -17.10
CA ASP A 268 -10.04 11.89 -15.88
C ASP A 268 -9.73 13.36 -15.59
N PHE A 269 -10.31 14.22 -16.42
CA PHE A 269 -10.06 15.66 -16.40
C PHE A 269 -10.55 16.32 -15.11
N GLU A 270 -11.56 15.76 -14.44
CA GLU A 270 -12.04 16.27 -13.15
C GLU A 270 -11.03 16.01 -12.04
N LEU A 271 -10.54 14.77 -11.89
CA LEU A 271 -9.49 14.45 -10.93
C LEU A 271 -8.20 15.21 -11.23
N ALA A 272 -7.78 15.27 -12.49
CA ALA A 272 -6.59 16.00 -12.92
C ALA A 272 -6.67 17.48 -12.52
N LYS A 273 -7.80 18.13 -12.83
CA LYS A 273 -8.05 19.53 -12.49
C LYS A 273 -8.08 19.75 -10.98
N GLN A 274 -8.66 18.82 -10.21
CA GLN A 274 -8.65 18.90 -8.75
C GLN A 274 -7.23 18.83 -8.19
N LEU A 275 -6.41 17.90 -8.67
CA LEU A 275 -5.03 17.74 -8.20
C LEU A 275 -4.14 18.93 -8.61
N TRP A 276 -4.25 19.42 -9.85
CA TRP A 276 -3.51 20.61 -10.29
C TRP A 276 -3.91 21.88 -9.53
N LYS A 277 -5.19 22.05 -9.21
CA LYS A 277 -5.64 23.17 -8.36
C LYS A 277 -5.01 23.15 -6.97
N ARG A 278 -4.71 21.98 -6.43
CA ARG A 278 -4.02 21.85 -5.12
C ARG A 278 -2.55 22.24 -5.23
N VAL A 279 -1.87 21.87 -6.32
CA VAL A 279 -0.50 22.34 -6.60
C VAL A 279 -0.48 23.87 -6.68
N LEU A 280 -1.45 24.47 -7.35
CA LEU A 280 -1.58 25.93 -7.50
C LEU A 280 -2.03 26.67 -6.23
N ALA A 281 -2.54 25.95 -5.24
CA ALA A 281 -2.86 26.53 -3.93
C ALA A 281 -1.61 26.76 -3.07
N LEU A 282 -0.47 26.19 -3.47
CA LEU A 282 0.80 26.32 -2.76
C LEU A 282 1.46 27.69 -2.99
N PRO A 283 2.27 28.17 -2.02
CA PRO A 283 3.10 29.34 -2.21
C PRO A 283 4.10 29.15 -3.37
N GLY A 284 4.08 30.06 -4.33
CA GLY A 284 4.91 30.00 -5.54
C GLY A 284 4.09 29.77 -6.80
N VAL A 285 4.69 30.02 -7.96
CA VAL A 285 4.06 29.73 -9.25
C VAL A 285 4.66 28.44 -9.79
N ASP A 286 3.82 27.45 -10.02
CA ASP A 286 4.17 26.23 -10.74
C ASP A 286 3.65 26.37 -12.18
N GLU A 287 4.56 26.68 -13.12
CA GLU A 287 4.21 26.91 -14.53
C GLU A 287 3.57 25.66 -15.15
N ASP A 288 4.06 24.46 -14.81
CA ASP A 288 3.53 23.18 -15.29
C ASP A 288 2.05 23.01 -14.91
N ALA A 289 1.69 23.36 -13.67
CA ALA A 289 0.33 23.28 -13.17
C ALA A 289 -0.60 24.28 -13.85
N TRP A 290 -0.12 25.49 -14.14
CA TRP A 290 -0.92 26.46 -14.90
C TRP A 290 -1.19 26.00 -16.32
N GLU A 291 -0.15 25.59 -17.03
CA GLU A 291 -0.29 25.06 -18.38
C GLU A 291 -1.22 23.83 -18.41
N ALA A 292 -1.14 22.96 -17.40
CA ALA A 292 -2.01 21.79 -17.30
C ALA A 292 -3.49 22.17 -17.13
N ILE A 293 -3.81 23.16 -16.30
CA ILE A 293 -5.20 23.63 -16.15
C ILE A 293 -5.71 24.23 -17.47
N GLU A 294 -4.89 25.00 -18.19
CA GLU A 294 -5.28 25.53 -19.50
C GLU A 294 -5.49 24.43 -20.54
N ARG A 295 -4.60 23.42 -20.58
CA ARG A 295 -4.74 22.25 -21.45
C ARG A 295 -6.03 21.50 -21.15
N ILE A 296 -6.31 21.24 -19.88
CA ILE A 296 -7.54 20.57 -19.44
C ILE A 296 -8.77 21.38 -19.87
N ALA A 297 -8.77 22.70 -19.67
CA ALA A 297 -9.88 23.58 -20.04
C ALA A 297 -10.15 23.57 -21.57
N LYS A 298 -9.10 23.60 -22.40
CA LYS A 298 -9.22 23.48 -23.86
C LYS A 298 -9.80 22.13 -24.28
N LYS A 299 -9.34 21.03 -23.66
CA LYS A 299 -9.85 19.67 -23.91
C LYS A 299 -11.31 19.52 -23.48
N THR A 300 -11.74 20.14 -22.37
CA THR A 300 -13.15 20.09 -21.94
C THR A 300 -14.06 20.97 -22.79
N GLN A 301 -13.60 22.11 -23.31
CA GLN A 301 -14.38 22.95 -24.24
C GLN A 301 -14.52 22.34 -25.63
N GLY A 302 -13.51 21.63 -26.14
CA GLY A 302 -13.59 20.92 -27.43
C GLY A 302 -14.69 19.85 -27.47
N ASN A 303 -14.98 19.21 -26.33
CA ASN A 303 -16.06 18.22 -26.21
C ASN A 303 -17.48 18.83 -26.16
N GLN A 304 -17.64 20.13 -25.86
CA GLN A 304 -18.96 20.78 -25.88
C GLN A 304 -19.39 21.27 -27.27
N ILE A 305 -18.44 21.50 -28.18
CA ILE A 305 -18.73 22.01 -29.54
C ILE A 305 -19.22 20.89 -30.48
N GLN A 306 -18.95 19.61 -30.18
CA GLN A 306 -19.48 18.49 -30.97
C GLN A 306 -20.96 18.15 -30.67
N THR A 307 -21.57 18.73 -29.64
CA THR A 307 -22.96 18.42 -29.24
C THR A 307 -24.04 19.38 -29.75
N GLN A 308 -23.72 20.40 -30.55
CA GLN A 308 -24.76 21.28 -31.12
C GLN A 308 -24.51 21.62 -32.60
N LYS A 309 -25.30 21.01 -33.49
CA LYS A 309 -25.68 21.62 -34.77
C LYS A 309 -27.18 21.44 -35.06
N PRO A 310 -27.79 22.37 -35.81
CA PRO A 310 -29.22 22.66 -35.72
C PRO A 310 -30.09 21.74 -36.57
N ILE A 311 -31.30 21.50 -36.08
CA ILE A 311 -32.37 20.74 -36.74
C ILE A 311 -32.96 21.58 -37.89
N ILE A 312 -32.88 21.07 -39.12
CA ILE A 312 -33.72 21.49 -40.25
C ILE A 312 -34.45 20.24 -40.78
N PRO A 313 -35.78 20.25 -40.95
CA PRO A 313 -36.53 19.07 -41.37
C PRO A 313 -36.83 19.10 -42.87
N THR A 314 -36.61 18.00 -43.60
CA THR A 314 -37.65 17.35 -44.45
C THR A 314 -37.18 16.10 -45.22
N ARG A 315 -37.99 15.05 -45.07
CA ARG A 315 -38.48 14.01 -46.02
C ARG A 315 -37.59 13.34 -47.09
N GLU A 316 -37.58 12.00 -46.96
CA GLU A 316 -37.81 10.94 -47.96
C GLU A 316 -36.87 10.82 -49.19
N THR A 317 -35.99 9.81 -49.21
CA THR A 317 -36.19 8.53 -49.96
C THR A 317 -34.96 7.60 -49.92
N ALA A 318 -35.25 6.34 -49.58
CA ALA A 318 -34.70 5.05 -50.02
C ALA A 318 -33.18 4.81 -50.33
N THR A 319 -32.61 3.89 -49.53
CA THR A 319 -31.76 2.72 -49.89
C THR A 319 -30.45 2.90 -50.65
N SER A 320 -29.29 2.63 -50.02
CA SER A 320 -28.69 1.28 -49.96
C SER A 320 -27.40 1.25 -49.12
N SER A 321 -27.27 0.14 -48.37
CA SER A 321 -26.15 -0.46 -47.63
C SER A 321 -24.72 0.12 -47.72
N ARG A 322 -24.13 0.39 -46.54
CA ARG A 322 -22.87 -0.24 -46.06
C ARG A 322 -22.79 -0.05 -44.54
N GLY A 323 -22.86 -1.17 -43.82
CA GLY A 323 -22.89 -1.19 -42.35
C GLY A 323 -21.54 -0.82 -41.73
N VAL A 324 -21.60 0.07 -40.74
CA VAL A 324 -20.53 0.29 -39.76
C VAL A 324 -21.09 -0.19 -38.43
N THR A 325 -20.39 -1.16 -37.85
CA THR A 325 -20.64 -1.78 -36.56
C THR A 325 -20.52 -0.76 -35.42
N PRO A 326 -21.34 -0.83 -34.36
CA PRO A 326 -21.21 0.06 -33.20
C PRO A 326 -19.91 -0.20 -32.45
N ILE A 327 -19.26 0.88 -32.02
CA ILE A 327 -18.11 0.88 -31.11
C ILE A 327 -18.61 0.42 -29.73
N GLU A 328 -18.17 -0.76 -29.31
CA GLU A 328 -18.39 -1.28 -27.97
C GLU A 328 -17.57 -0.49 -26.95
N THR A 329 -18.22 -0.13 -25.85
CA THR A 329 -17.59 0.37 -24.63
C THR A 329 -16.73 -0.75 -24.02
N PRO A 330 -15.52 -0.52 -23.46
CA PRO A 330 -14.73 -1.61 -22.90
C PRO A 330 -15.44 -2.17 -21.66
N SER A 331 -16.08 -3.32 -21.85
CA SER A 331 -16.51 -4.22 -20.78
C SER A 331 -15.29 -4.65 -19.97
N SER A 332 -15.41 -4.70 -18.65
CA SER A 332 -14.51 -5.48 -17.80
C SER A 332 -14.49 -6.92 -18.32
N GLN A 333 -13.43 -7.32 -19.02
CA GLN A 333 -13.31 -8.67 -19.55
C GLN A 333 -13.05 -9.63 -18.38
N GLU A 334 -13.98 -10.57 -18.15
CA GLU A 334 -13.75 -11.71 -17.26
C GLU A 334 -12.46 -12.45 -17.69
N ILE A 335 -11.58 -12.74 -16.72
CA ILE A 335 -10.36 -13.51 -16.97
C ILE A 335 -10.76 -14.96 -17.21
N LYS A 336 -10.68 -15.41 -18.47
CA LYS A 336 -10.90 -16.81 -18.81
C LYS A 336 -9.64 -17.63 -18.54
N LEU A 337 -9.66 -18.39 -17.45
CA LEU A 337 -8.57 -19.28 -17.09
C LEU A 337 -8.52 -20.51 -18.01
N LYS A 338 -7.29 -20.93 -18.32
CA LYS A 338 -6.94 -22.17 -18.99
C LYS A 338 -6.18 -23.05 -18.01
N VAL A 339 -6.16 -24.35 -18.24
CA VAL A 339 -5.37 -25.29 -17.45
C VAL A 339 -4.20 -25.78 -18.30
N PHE A 340 -3.01 -25.90 -17.71
CA PHE A 340 -1.88 -26.60 -18.32
C PHE A 340 -1.35 -27.69 -17.39
N PRO A 341 -1.07 -28.90 -17.91
CA PRO A 341 -0.44 -29.95 -17.14
C PRO A 341 1.08 -29.74 -17.08
N PHE A 342 1.71 -30.25 -16.03
CA PHE A 342 3.16 -30.29 -15.86
C PHE A 342 3.58 -31.43 -14.95
N GLU A 343 4.89 -31.69 -14.87
CA GLU A 343 5.46 -32.69 -13.97
C GLU A 343 6.36 -32.06 -12.93
N VAL A 344 6.10 -32.33 -11.65
CA VAL A 344 6.96 -31.94 -10.54
C VAL A 344 7.95 -33.06 -10.26
N VAL A 345 9.23 -32.74 -10.22
CA VAL A 345 10.31 -33.68 -9.93
C VAL A 345 10.79 -33.46 -8.49
N MET A 346 11.03 -34.55 -7.76
CA MET A 346 11.69 -34.48 -6.45
C MET A 346 12.88 -35.42 -6.40
N VAL A 347 13.95 -34.98 -5.73
CA VAL A 347 15.23 -35.66 -5.58
C VAL A 347 15.62 -35.83 -4.11
N ASN A 348 16.40 -36.88 -3.83
CA ASN A 348 17.06 -37.06 -2.54
C ASN A 348 18.37 -36.24 -2.44
N SER A 349 19.07 -36.33 -1.30
CA SER A 349 20.36 -35.68 -1.06
C SER A 349 21.48 -36.02 -2.05
N ASN A 350 21.35 -37.12 -2.82
CA ASN A 350 22.31 -37.52 -3.87
C ASN A 350 21.93 -36.99 -5.26
N GLY A 351 20.88 -36.18 -5.36
CA GLY A 351 20.37 -35.65 -6.64
C GLY A 351 19.65 -36.70 -7.49
N GLN A 352 19.30 -37.86 -6.92
CA GLN A 352 18.56 -38.90 -7.63
C GLN A 352 17.06 -38.65 -7.51
N GLU A 353 16.36 -38.72 -8.63
CA GLU A 353 14.89 -38.63 -8.66
C GLU A 353 14.28 -39.73 -7.78
N VAL A 354 13.47 -39.30 -6.82
CA VAL A 354 12.71 -40.17 -5.92
C VAL A 354 11.22 -40.16 -6.22
N LYS A 355 10.73 -39.10 -6.86
CA LYS A 355 9.30 -38.93 -7.14
C LYS A 355 9.09 -37.98 -8.31
N ARG A 356 8.10 -38.32 -9.15
CA ARG A 356 7.61 -37.51 -10.25
C ARG A 356 6.09 -37.53 -10.22
N GLU A 357 5.48 -36.37 -10.17
CA GLU A 357 4.04 -36.23 -10.04
C GLU A 357 3.47 -35.34 -11.13
N GLN A 358 2.34 -35.76 -11.69
CA GLN A 358 1.56 -34.91 -12.58
C GLN A 358 0.88 -33.83 -11.73
N GLY A 359 1.01 -32.58 -12.16
CA GLY A 359 0.30 -31.43 -11.64
C GLY A 359 -0.43 -30.71 -12.75
N GLU A 360 -1.36 -29.85 -12.36
CA GLU A 360 -2.03 -28.93 -13.26
C GLU A 360 -2.17 -27.58 -12.58
N ALA A 361 -2.11 -26.51 -13.35
CA ALA A 361 -2.32 -25.17 -12.84
C ALA A 361 -3.20 -24.36 -13.81
N GLU A 362 -4.00 -23.49 -13.22
CA GLU A 362 -4.79 -22.52 -13.95
C GLU A 362 -3.93 -21.31 -14.30
N TYR A 363 -4.13 -20.74 -15.48
CA TYR A 363 -3.42 -19.54 -15.92
C TYR A 363 -4.26 -18.73 -16.91
N PHE A 364 -3.89 -17.46 -17.08
CA PHE A 364 -4.33 -16.67 -18.22
C PHE A 364 -3.13 -16.11 -18.98
N THR A 365 -3.39 -15.58 -20.17
CA THR A 365 -2.36 -15.03 -21.05
C THR A 365 -2.64 -13.56 -21.30
N GLU A 366 -1.68 -12.69 -21.01
CA GLU A 366 -1.66 -11.33 -21.51
C GLU A 366 -1.06 -11.28 -22.91
N ASP A 367 -1.76 -10.61 -23.81
CA ASP A 367 -1.23 -10.26 -25.12
C ASP A 367 -0.45 -8.95 -25.02
N LEU A 368 0.87 -9.02 -25.23
CA LEU A 368 1.73 -7.84 -25.29
C LEU A 368 1.84 -7.30 -26.72
N GLY A 369 1.14 -7.87 -27.69
CA GLY A 369 1.19 -7.51 -29.10
C GLY A 369 2.37 -8.12 -29.83
N ASN A 370 2.31 -8.10 -31.16
CA ASN A 370 3.32 -8.69 -32.06
C ASN A 370 3.59 -10.19 -31.79
N GLY A 371 2.62 -10.92 -31.25
CA GLY A 371 2.76 -12.35 -30.94
C GLY A 371 3.53 -12.64 -29.64
N VAL A 372 3.94 -11.61 -28.89
CA VAL A 372 4.58 -11.76 -27.58
C VAL A 372 3.50 -11.83 -26.50
N THR A 373 3.60 -12.83 -25.62
CA THR A 373 2.61 -13.06 -24.57
C THR A 373 3.26 -13.24 -23.21
N LEU A 374 2.51 -12.97 -22.14
CA LEU A 374 2.91 -13.19 -20.76
C LEU A 374 1.89 -14.12 -20.08
N GLU A 375 2.32 -15.32 -19.71
CA GLU A 375 1.49 -16.31 -19.02
C GLU A 375 1.52 -16.06 -17.50
N MET A 376 0.33 -15.92 -16.90
CA MET A 376 0.12 -15.59 -15.49
C MET A 376 -0.61 -16.75 -14.80
N VAL A 377 0.10 -17.47 -13.93
CA VAL A 377 -0.40 -18.66 -13.21
C VAL A 377 -1.17 -18.25 -11.97
N SER A 378 -2.33 -18.87 -11.74
CA SER A 378 -3.15 -18.71 -10.53
C SER A 378 -2.46 -19.40 -9.36
N ILE A 379 -2.08 -18.61 -8.36
CA ILE A 379 -1.44 -19.08 -7.13
C ILE A 379 -2.51 -19.12 -6.03
N PRO A 380 -2.81 -20.30 -5.47
CA PRO A 380 -3.84 -20.42 -4.45
C PRO A 380 -3.39 -19.73 -3.17
N GLY A 381 -4.31 -19.02 -2.50
CA GLY A 381 -4.04 -18.48 -1.17
C GLY A 381 -3.82 -19.60 -0.14
N GLY A 382 -3.00 -19.33 0.87
CA GLY A 382 -2.62 -20.31 1.87
C GLY A 382 -1.70 -19.76 2.95
N SER A 383 -1.29 -20.63 3.87
CA SER A 383 -0.35 -20.29 4.94
C SER A 383 0.92 -21.12 4.80
N PHE A 384 2.08 -20.51 5.04
CA PHE A 384 3.36 -21.22 5.02
C PHE A 384 4.32 -20.70 6.09
N LYS A 385 5.41 -21.44 6.31
CA LYS A 385 6.54 -21.02 7.15
C LYS A 385 7.57 -20.29 6.30
N MET A 386 7.66 -18.97 6.45
CA MET A 386 8.66 -18.14 5.79
C MET A 386 9.97 -18.14 6.59
N GLY A 387 11.09 -18.20 5.88
CA GLY A 387 12.43 -18.32 6.45
C GLY A 387 12.86 -19.77 6.64
N SER A 388 14.10 -19.97 7.10
CA SER A 388 14.72 -21.30 7.21
C SER A 388 14.78 -21.81 8.66
N PRO A 389 14.56 -23.11 8.90
CA PRO A 389 14.73 -23.71 10.22
C PRO A 389 16.21 -23.66 10.64
N SER A 390 16.47 -23.65 11.95
CA SER A 390 17.83 -23.51 12.50
C SER A 390 18.82 -24.60 12.06
N GLY A 391 18.33 -25.78 11.70
CA GLY A 391 19.13 -26.90 11.20
C GLY A 391 19.36 -26.92 9.69
N GLU A 392 18.80 -25.98 8.92
CA GLU A 392 18.99 -25.95 7.47
C GLU A 392 20.44 -25.61 7.09
N LYS A 393 21.04 -26.42 6.21
CA LYS A 393 22.42 -26.24 5.78
C LYS A 393 22.59 -24.91 5.05
N GLN A 394 23.63 -24.17 5.43
CA GLN A 394 24.02 -22.88 4.83
C GLN A 394 22.94 -21.79 4.89
N ARG A 395 22.05 -21.86 5.89
CA ARG A 395 21.14 -20.78 6.24
C ARG A 395 21.90 -19.51 6.66
N GLN A 396 21.29 -18.35 6.41
CA GLN A 396 21.76 -17.05 6.88
C GLN A 396 20.90 -16.54 8.04
N ASP A 397 21.44 -15.62 8.84
CA ASP A 397 20.73 -15.05 9.98
C ASP A 397 19.52 -14.21 9.56
N SER A 398 19.59 -13.58 8.38
CA SER A 398 18.50 -12.81 7.77
C SER A 398 17.25 -13.62 7.44
N GLU A 399 17.38 -14.95 7.42
CA GLU A 399 16.28 -15.88 7.17
C GLU A 399 15.51 -16.26 8.46
N SER A 400 15.82 -15.59 9.58
CA SER A 400 15.30 -15.88 10.92
C SER A 400 14.51 -14.70 11.48
N PRO A 401 13.61 -14.89 12.46
CA PRO A 401 13.05 -16.17 12.86
C PRO A 401 12.10 -16.71 11.78
N GLN A 402 12.01 -18.04 11.70
CA GLN A 402 10.98 -18.67 10.90
C GLN A 402 9.61 -18.30 11.47
N HIS A 403 8.70 -17.83 10.64
CA HIS A 403 7.38 -17.34 11.07
C HIS A 403 6.28 -17.75 10.08
N THR A 404 5.03 -17.77 10.55
CA THR A 404 3.89 -18.10 9.68
C THR A 404 3.41 -16.85 8.96
N VAL A 405 3.22 -16.96 7.64
CA VAL A 405 2.65 -15.92 6.78
C VAL A 405 1.43 -16.49 6.06
N ASN A 406 0.37 -15.69 5.98
CA ASN A 406 -0.85 -15.98 5.21
C ASN A 406 -0.80 -15.18 3.91
N VAL A 407 -0.81 -15.85 2.77
CA VAL A 407 -0.78 -15.24 1.43
C VAL A 407 -2.16 -15.40 0.81
N LEU A 408 -2.72 -14.31 0.28
CA LEU A 408 -3.98 -14.34 -0.46
C LEU A 408 -3.78 -15.01 -1.82
N GLU A 409 -4.87 -15.31 -2.53
CA GLU A 409 -4.74 -15.73 -3.93
C GLU A 409 -4.24 -14.57 -4.80
N PHE A 410 -3.42 -14.89 -5.79
CA PHE A 410 -2.90 -13.91 -6.75
C PHE A 410 -2.43 -14.63 -8.01
N PHE A 411 -2.09 -13.87 -9.05
CA PHE A 411 -1.47 -14.40 -10.24
C PHE A 411 0.01 -14.04 -10.27
N MET A 412 0.87 -14.98 -10.67
CA MET A 412 2.31 -14.77 -10.82
C MET A 412 2.76 -15.16 -12.22
N GLY A 413 3.71 -14.41 -12.79
CA GLY A 413 4.35 -14.77 -14.04
C GLY A 413 4.90 -16.19 -13.98
N LYS A 414 4.49 -17.04 -14.93
CA LYS A 414 4.92 -18.44 -15.04
C LYS A 414 6.45 -18.58 -15.06
N PHE A 415 7.08 -17.59 -15.66
CA PHE A 415 8.52 -17.43 -15.85
C PHE A 415 8.97 -16.07 -15.31
N GLU A 416 10.28 -15.89 -15.20
CA GLU A 416 10.92 -14.57 -15.20
C GLU A 416 10.49 -13.77 -16.44
N VAL A 417 10.44 -12.44 -16.35
CA VAL A 417 10.14 -11.60 -17.52
C VAL A 417 11.23 -11.79 -18.56
N THR A 418 10.85 -12.17 -19.77
CA THR A 418 11.79 -12.44 -20.87
C THR A 418 12.23 -11.16 -21.59
N GLN A 419 13.32 -11.27 -22.34
CA GLN A 419 13.85 -10.16 -23.13
C GLN A 419 12.87 -9.63 -24.18
N GLU A 420 12.13 -10.51 -24.87
CA GLU A 420 11.10 -10.08 -25.84
C GLU A 420 9.92 -9.36 -25.14
N GLN A 421 9.51 -9.82 -23.96
CA GLN A 421 8.42 -9.21 -23.19
C GLN A 421 8.85 -7.82 -22.71
N TYR A 422 10.07 -7.72 -22.17
CA TYR A 422 10.65 -6.46 -21.74
C TYR A 422 10.79 -5.48 -22.91
N GLN A 423 11.36 -5.92 -24.04
CA GLN A 423 11.47 -5.11 -25.25
C GLN A 423 10.10 -4.62 -25.75
N GLN A 424 9.08 -5.47 -25.72
CA GLN A 424 7.73 -5.15 -26.20
C GLN A 424 6.98 -4.16 -25.29
N VAL A 425 7.31 -4.10 -24.00
CA VAL A 425 6.70 -3.16 -23.03
C VAL A 425 7.52 -1.88 -22.89
N MET A 426 8.85 -1.99 -22.87
CA MET A 426 9.77 -0.91 -22.54
C MET A 426 10.41 -0.26 -23.76
N GLY A 427 10.34 -0.89 -24.94
CA GLY A 427 10.94 -0.41 -26.19
C GLY A 427 12.46 -0.57 -26.26
N LYS A 428 13.08 -1.24 -25.28
CA LYS A 428 14.54 -1.46 -25.20
C LYS A 428 14.83 -2.81 -24.55
N ASN A 429 15.99 -3.39 -24.85
CA ASN A 429 16.50 -4.62 -24.24
C ASN A 429 17.89 -4.35 -23.65
N PRO A 430 18.02 -4.20 -22.32
CA PRO A 430 19.28 -3.88 -21.67
C PRO A 430 20.19 -5.10 -21.45
N SER A 431 19.68 -6.32 -21.65
CA SER A 431 20.35 -7.55 -21.24
C SER A 431 21.69 -7.75 -21.95
N ASN A 432 22.68 -8.25 -21.23
CA ASN A 432 23.96 -8.64 -21.76
C ASN A 432 23.89 -9.96 -22.55
N PHE A 433 23.31 -11.01 -21.97
CA PHE A 433 23.05 -12.26 -22.69
C PHE A 433 21.91 -12.05 -23.68
N LYS A 434 21.96 -12.68 -24.85
CA LYS A 434 21.00 -12.42 -25.94
C LYS A 434 20.19 -13.66 -26.27
N GLY A 435 18.87 -13.49 -26.24
CA GLY A 435 17.91 -14.47 -26.73
C GLY A 435 16.51 -14.07 -26.28
N ASP A 436 15.54 -14.09 -27.19
CA ASP A 436 14.20 -13.56 -26.94
C ASP A 436 13.53 -14.19 -25.71
N LYS A 437 13.74 -15.50 -25.52
CA LYS A 437 13.21 -16.29 -24.40
C LYS A 437 14.11 -16.35 -23.17
N HIS A 438 15.28 -15.71 -23.18
CA HIS A 438 16.08 -15.57 -21.96
C HIS A 438 15.40 -14.57 -21.02
N PRO A 439 15.62 -14.66 -19.70
CA PRO A 439 15.18 -13.62 -18.79
C PRO A 439 15.84 -12.29 -19.15
N VAL A 440 15.11 -11.20 -18.94
CA VAL A 440 15.70 -9.87 -18.93
C VAL A 440 16.59 -9.74 -17.70
N GLU A 441 17.83 -9.36 -17.93
CA GLU A 441 18.77 -8.95 -16.88
C GLU A 441 19.39 -7.57 -17.17
N THR A 442 20.23 -7.09 -16.26
CA THR A 442 20.79 -5.72 -16.27
C THR A 442 19.68 -4.66 -16.09
N VAL A 443 18.72 -4.98 -15.23
CA VAL A 443 17.60 -4.11 -14.86
C VAL A 443 17.66 -3.81 -13.36
N SER A 444 17.51 -2.53 -13.01
CA SER A 444 17.37 -2.15 -11.61
C SER A 444 15.96 -2.41 -11.11
N TRP A 445 15.77 -2.35 -9.79
CA TRP A 445 14.44 -2.40 -9.19
C TRP A 445 13.53 -1.31 -9.76
N ASN A 446 14.04 -0.10 -9.95
CA ASN A 446 13.30 1.01 -10.56
C ASN A 446 12.88 0.71 -12.01
N ASP A 447 13.74 0.08 -12.81
CA ASP A 447 13.37 -0.34 -14.18
C ASP A 447 12.27 -1.41 -14.15
N ALA A 448 12.35 -2.37 -13.21
CA ALA A 448 11.36 -3.43 -13.05
C ALA A 448 9.99 -2.89 -12.60
N VAL A 449 9.97 -1.92 -11.70
CA VAL A 449 8.75 -1.19 -11.31
C VAL A 449 8.19 -0.38 -12.48
N GLU A 450 9.03 0.27 -13.28
CA GLU A 450 8.60 0.97 -14.50
C GLU A 450 7.98 0.00 -15.52
N PHE A 451 8.56 -1.19 -15.70
CA PHE A 451 7.97 -2.25 -16.52
C PHE A 451 6.58 -2.64 -16.00
N CYS A 452 6.43 -2.90 -14.70
CA CYS A 452 5.14 -3.23 -14.10
C CYS A 452 4.11 -2.14 -14.35
N LYS A 453 4.53 -0.87 -14.24
CA LYS A 453 3.67 0.28 -14.51
C LYS A 453 3.21 0.31 -15.98
N LYS A 454 4.11 0.17 -16.94
CA LYS A 454 3.76 0.18 -18.38
C LYS A 454 2.92 -1.04 -18.77
N LEU A 455 3.21 -2.21 -18.20
CA LEU A 455 2.39 -3.40 -18.36
C LEU A 455 0.96 -3.15 -17.84
N SER A 456 0.84 -2.48 -16.69
CA SER A 456 -0.47 -2.12 -16.12
C SER A 456 -1.24 -1.14 -17.00
N GLU A 457 -0.56 -0.11 -17.50
CA GLU A 457 -1.14 0.87 -18.43
C GLU A 457 -1.64 0.21 -19.72
N LYS A 458 -0.88 -0.77 -20.23
CA LYS A 458 -1.18 -1.48 -21.47
C LYS A 458 -2.34 -2.46 -21.36
N THR A 459 -2.44 -3.15 -20.24
CA THR A 459 -3.43 -4.24 -20.03
C THR A 459 -4.67 -3.78 -19.29
N GLY A 460 -4.60 -2.64 -18.58
CA GLY A 460 -5.66 -2.18 -17.67
C GLY A 460 -5.74 -2.96 -16.36
N ARG A 461 -4.78 -3.86 -16.08
CA ARG A 461 -4.67 -4.64 -14.83
C ARG A 461 -3.54 -4.11 -13.96
N THR A 462 -3.62 -4.26 -12.64
CA THR A 462 -2.61 -3.73 -11.71
C THR A 462 -1.46 -4.73 -11.50
N TYR A 463 -0.41 -4.60 -12.31
CA TYR A 463 0.83 -5.38 -12.18
C TYR A 463 1.82 -4.73 -11.22
N ARG A 464 2.53 -5.56 -10.46
CA ARG A 464 3.62 -5.16 -9.55
C ARG A 464 4.67 -6.27 -9.42
N LEU A 465 5.77 -5.98 -8.73
CA LEU A 465 6.69 -7.00 -8.24
C LEU A 465 6.01 -7.82 -7.11
N PRO A 466 6.36 -9.10 -6.95
CA PRO A 466 5.91 -9.88 -5.80
C PRO A 466 6.42 -9.26 -4.50
N SER A 467 5.67 -9.41 -3.41
CA SER A 467 6.28 -9.28 -2.10
C SER A 467 7.28 -10.43 -1.87
N GLU A 468 8.22 -10.23 -0.96
CA GLU A 468 9.17 -11.26 -0.57
C GLU A 468 8.44 -12.52 -0.06
N ALA A 469 7.36 -12.32 0.69
CA ALA A 469 6.50 -13.39 1.19
C ALA A 469 5.77 -14.14 0.07
N GLU A 470 5.20 -13.43 -0.90
CA GLU A 470 4.55 -14.03 -2.07
C GLU A 470 5.55 -14.84 -2.90
N TRP A 471 6.76 -14.32 -3.08
CA TRP A 471 7.82 -15.01 -3.81
C TRP A 471 8.23 -16.31 -3.11
N GLU A 472 8.48 -16.29 -1.79
CA GLU A 472 8.90 -17.50 -1.08
C GLU A 472 7.78 -18.53 -1.00
N TYR A 473 6.54 -18.08 -0.78
CA TYR A 473 5.36 -18.95 -0.80
C TYR A 473 5.24 -19.66 -2.15
N ALA A 474 5.33 -18.89 -3.22
CA ALA A 474 5.24 -19.38 -4.59
C ALA A 474 6.41 -20.31 -4.93
N CYS A 475 7.63 -19.99 -4.52
CA CYS A 475 8.83 -20.81 -4.72
C CYS A 475 8.69 -22.18 -4.04
N ARG A 476 8.25 -22.19 -2.78
CA ARG A 476 8.11 -23.41 -1.97
C ARG A 476 7.00 -24.32 -2.48
N ALA A 477 5.89 -23.77 -2.99
CA ALA A 477 4.74 -24.53 -3.47
C ALA A 477 4.32 -25.67 -2.51
N GLY A 478 4.29 -25.37 -1.20
CA GLY A 478 3.93 -26.31 -0.14
C GLY A 478 5.07 -27.16 0.44
N THR A 479 6.27 -27.13 -0.14
CA THR A 479 7.45 -27.84 0.39
C THR A 479 8.11 -27.10 1.54
N THR A 480 8.78 -27.84 2.43
CA THR A 480 9.55 -27.30 3.56
C THR A 480 11.05 -27.53 3.43
N THR A 481 11.49 -28.14 2.33
CA THR A 481 12.89 -28.40 2.02
C THR A 481 13.59 -27.13 1.51
N PRO A 482 14.94 -27.14 1.40
CA PRO A 482 15.69 -25.99 0.89
C PRO A 482 15.33 -25.63 -0.56
N PHE A 483 14.94 -26.62 -1.37
CA PHE A 483 14.46 -26.46 -2.74
C PHE A 483 13.10 -27.13 -2.89
N HIS A 484 12.27 -26.69 -3.83
CA HIS A 484 10.98 -27.35 -4.09
C HIS A 484 11.14 -28.76 -4.67
N PHE A 485 12.33 -29.07 -5.21
CA PHE A 485 12.70 -30.41 -5.64
C PHE A 485 13.18 -31.31 -4.49
N GLY A 486 13.41 -30.80 -3.28
CA GLY A 486 13.85 -31.59 -2.13
C GLY A 486 15.13 -31.09 -1.47
N GLU A 487 15.96 -32.02 -1.02
CA GLU A 487 17.12 -31.73 -0.16
C GLU A 487 18.33 -31.14 -0.90
N THR A 488 18.33 -31.19 -2.24
CA THR A 488 19.42 -30.68 -3.07
C THR A 488 18.96 -30.19 -4.44
N ILE A 489 19.90 -29.66 -5.22
CA ILE A 489 19.73 -29.04 -6.54
C ILE A 489 20.78 -29.62 -7.49
N THR A 490 20.43 -29.85 -8.76
CA THR A 490 21.35 -30.38 -9.80
C THR A 490 21.26 -29.53 -11.07
N SER A 491 22.24 -29.66 -11.98
CA SER A 491 22.25 -28.93 -13.26
C SER A 491 21.10 -29.27 -14.21
N GLU A 492 20.33 -30.33 -13.91
CA GLU A 492 19.13 -30.76 -14.65
C GLU A 492 17.84 -30.16 -14.07
N LEU A 493 17.92 -29.53 -12.90
CA LEU A 493 16.76 -28.95 -12.19
C LEU A 493 16.77 -27.42 -12.18
N ALA A 494 17.93 -26.80 -12.45
CA ALA A 494 18.12 -25.37 -12.36
C ALA A 494 19.40 -24.93 -13.08
N ASN A 495 19.45 -23.64 -13.45
CA ASN A 495 20.66 -23.00 -13.96
C ASN A 495 21.37 -22.19 -12.86
N TYR A 496 22.51 -22.69 -12.41
CA TYR A 496 23.33 -22.07 -11.36
C TYR A 496 24.81 -22.46 -11.53
N ARG A 497 25.67 -22.11 -10.58
CA ARG A 497 27.06 -22.56 -10.56
C ARG A 497 27.18 -24.03 -10.12
N ALA A 498 26.77 -24.94 -11.01
CA ALA A 498 26.60 -26.36 -10.72
C ALA A 498 27.90 -27.16 -10.57
N ASN A 499 29.06 -26.56 -10.82
CA ASN A 499 30.33 -27.18 -10.44
C ASN A 499 30.58 -27.17 -8.92
N ASN A 500 29.72 -26.49 -8.14
CA ASN A 500 29.64 -26.58 -6.69
C ASN A 500 28.37 -27.33 -6.27
N THR A 501 28.48 -28.12 -5.21
CA THR A 501 27.38 -28.94 -4.67
C THR A 501 26.82 -28.36 -3.37
N TYR A 502 25.54 -28.57 -3.13
CA TYR A 502 24.83 -28.28 -1.89
C TYR A 502 24.82 -29.47 -0.93
N ALA A 503 24.59 -30.70 -1.41
CA ALA A 503 24.54 -31.90 -0.59
C ALA A 503 25.53 -32.97 -1.09
N SER A 504 25.06 -34.15 -1.47
CA SER A 504 25.85 -35.29 -1.94
C SER A 504 25.63 -35.61 -3.41
N GLU A 505 24.93 -34.75 -4.14
CA GLU A 505 24.77 -34.83 -5.58
C GLU A 505 26.12 -34.65 -6.31
N PRO A 506 26.27 -35.21 -7.52
CA PRO A 506 27.43 -34.96 -8.35
C PRO A 506 27.48 -33.51 -8.83
N ALA A 507 28.69 -32.96 -8.96
CA ALA A 507 28.91 -31.69 -9.62
C ALA A 507 28.42 -31.76 -11.09
N GLY A 508 27.68 -30.75 -11.52
CA GLY A 508 27.10 -30.62 -12.85
C GLY A 508 27.75 -29.55 -13.72
N GLU A 509 27.11 -29.25 -14.84
CA GLU A 509 27.59 -28.25 -15.80
C GLU A 509 27.35 -26.81 -15.30
N TYR A 510 28.43 -26.03 -15.19
CA TYR A 510 28.32 -24.59 -14.97
C TYR A 510 28.25 -23.84 -16.30
N ARG A 511 27.02 -23.49 -16.71
CA ARG A 511 26.70 -22.90 -18.02
C ARG A 511 27.26 -21.50 -18.24
N GLN A 512 27.56 -20.75 -17.16
CA GLN A 512 28.17 -19.41 -17.20
C GLN A 512 27.35 -18.34 -17.94
N GLN A 513 26.04 -18.56 -18.12
CA GLN A 513 25.10 -17.62 -18.73
C GLN A 513 23.67 -17.97 -18.33
N THR A 514 22.73 -17.07 -18.61
CA THR A 514 21.29 -17.37 -18.51
C THR A 514 20.86 -18.42 -19.54
N THR A 515 19.79 -19.14 -19.24
CA THR A 515 19.12 -20.08 -20.14
C THR A 515 17.75 -19.51 -20.55
N PRO A 516 17.17 -19.95 -21.67
CA PRO A 516 15.76 -19.71 -21.95
C PRO A 516 14.88 -20.13 -20.76
N VAL A 517 13.86 -19.32 -20.47
CA VAL A 517 12.92 -19.64 -19.37
C VAL A 517 12.17 -20.93 -19.65
N GLY A 518 11.88 -21.69 -18.60
CA GLY A 518 11.13 -22.94 -18.68
C GLY A 518 11.92 -24.14 -19.18
N GLU A 519 13.25 -24.06 -19.22
CA GLU A 519 14.11 -25.20 -19.61
C GLU A 519 14.13 -26.31 -18.53
N PHE A 520 13.87 -25.95 -17.28
CA PHE A 520 13.86 -26.87 -16.13
C PHE A 520 12.45 -27.21 -15.65
N PRO A 521 12.24 -28.33 -14.91
CA PRO A 521 10.91 -28.69 -14.41
C PRO A 521 10.31 -27.64 -13.44
N PRO A 522 9.00 -27.42 -13.44
CA PRO A 522 8.35 -26.46 -12.55
C PRO A 522 8.13 -27.01 -11.13
N ASN A 523 7.71 -26.12 -10.24
CA ASN A 523 7.27 -26.47 -8.90
C ASN A 523 5.79 -26.89 -8.82
N GLY A 524 5.31 -27.20 -7.62
CA GLY A 524 3.93 -27.64 -7.38
C GLY A 524 2.82 -26.64 -7.74
N PHE A 525 3.16 -25.38 -8.01
CA PHE A 525 2.23 -24.38 -8.52
C PHE A 525 2.35 -24.13 -10.02
N GLY A 526 3.23 -24.87 -10.73
CA GLY A 526 3.44 -24.69 -12.17
C GLY A 526 4.33 -23.49 -12.51
N LEU A 527 5.12 -22.99 -11.56
CA LEU A 527 6.09 -21.92 -11.78
C LEU A 527 7.46 -22.51 -12.09
N TYR A 528 8.16 -21.84 -12.99
CA TYR A 528 9.47 -22.24 -13.49
C TYR A 528 10.57 -21.27 -13.01
N ASP A 529 11.80 -21.78 -13.03
CA ASP A 529 13.01 -21.01 -12.76
C ASP A 529 13.01 -20.33 -11.36
N MET A 530 12.31 -20.91 -10.38
CA MET A 530 12.26 -20.38 -9.01
C MET A 530 13.57 -20.62 -8.22
N HIS A 531 14.54 -21.30 -8.83
CA HIS A 531 15.86 -21.61 -8.29
C HIS A 531 16.91 -21.41 -9.40
N GLY A 532 17.70 -20.35 -9.33
CA GLY A 532 18.74 -20.02 -10.30
C GLY A 532 18.29 -19.08 -11.42
N ASN A 533 18.95 -19.16 -12.58
CA ASN A 533 18.85 -18.29 -13.74
C ASN A 533 19.17 -16.81 -13.45
N VAL A 534 18.25 -16.02 -12.90
CA VAL A 534 18.52 -14.65 -12.41
C VAL A 534 17.90 -14.41 -11.04
N TRP A 535 18.54 -13.54 -10.25
CA TRP A 535 17.90 -13.03 -9.04
C TRP A 535 16.71 -12.19 -9.41
N GLU A 536 15.65 -12.27 -8.60
CA GLU A 536 14.40 -11.58 -8.90
C GLU A 536 14.07 -10.51 -7.88
N TRP A 537 13.89 -9.29 -8.36
CA TRP A 537 13.49 -8.16 -7.53
C TRP A 537 12.13 -8.38 -6.88
N CYS A 538 12.07 -8.22 -5.56
CA CYS A 538 10.84 -8.16 -4.79
C CYS A 538 10.49 -6.70 -4.44
N GLN A 539 9.23 -6.45 -4.06
CA GLN A 539 8.76 -5.13 -3.67
C GLN A 539 9.41 -4.62 -2.36
N ASP A 540 9.76 -5.55 -1.48
CA ASP A 540 10.24 -5.34 -0.12
C ASP A 540 11.57 -4.57 -0.06
N THR A 541 11.69 -3.72 0.95
CA THR A 541 12.99 -3.19 1.37
C THR A 541 13.71 -4.23 2.22
N TRP A 542 15.03 -4.28 2.12
CA TRP A 542 15.82 -5.24 2.87
C TRP A 542 15.77 -5.00 4.38
N HIS A 543 15.77 -6.07 5.15
CA HIS A 543 15.86 -6.05 6.61
C HIS A 543 16.90 -7.09 7.06
N GLU A 544 17.51 -6.85 8.22
CA GLU A 544 18.56 -7.73 8.76
C GLU A 544 18.04 -9.12 9.14
N ASN A 545 16.74 -9.25 9.42
CA ASN A 545 16.05 -10.46 9.85
C ASN A 545 14.52 -10.26 9.80
N TYR A 546 13.75 -11.30 10.09
CA TYR A 546 12.27 -11.32 10.11
C TYR A 546 11.63 -10.92 11.45
N GLN A 547 12.36 -10.30 12.39
CA GLN A 547 11.74 -9.80 13.62
C GLN A 547 10.81 -8.64 13.30
N GLY A 548 9.50 -8.87 13.44
CA GLY A 548 8.48 -7.88 13.12
C GLY A 548 8.03 -7.89 11.65
N ALA A 549 8.43 -8.90 10.87
CA ALA A 549 7.97 -9.05 9.49
C ALA A 549 6.42 -9.16 9.40
N PRO A 550 5.80 -8.63 8.34
CA PRO A 550 4.37 -8.82 8.06
C PRO A 550 3.99 -10.31 7.97
N LYS A 551 2.75 -10.63 8.34
CA LYS A 551 2.24 -12.02 8.38
C LYS A 551 1.06 -12.25 7.42
N ASP A 552 0.76 -11.28 6.57
CA ASP A 552 -0.39 -11.23 5.67
C ASP A 552 0.02 -11.22 4.19
N GLY A 553 1.29 -11.54 3.90
CA GLY A 553 1.82 -11.57 2.54
C GLY A 553 2.10 -10.19 1.94
N SER A 554 1.85 -9.09 2.68
CA SER A 554 2.20 -7.75 2.23
C SER A 554 3.72 -7.53 2.22
N ALA A 555 4.18 -6.65 1.35
CA ALA A 555 5.59 -6.27 1.28
C ALA A 555 6.01 -5.48 2.53
N TRP A 556 7.18 -5.80 3.07
CA TRP A 556 7.78 -5.11 4.21
C TRP A 556 8.58 -3.89 3.73
N ILE A 557 7.99 -2.71 3.90
CA ILE A 557 8.51 -1.46 3.35
C ILE A 557 9.03 -0.53 4.45
N ASN A 558 10.30 -0.13 4.30
CA ASN A 558 10.97 0.92 5.03
C ASN A 558 11.50 1.97 4.02
N ASN A 559 10.75 3.06 3.83
CA ASN A 559 11.05 4.08 2.81
C ASN A 559 12.42 4.79 2.98
N ASP A 560 13.07 4.65 4.14
CA ASP A 560 14.42 5.19 4.37
C ASP A 560 15.54 4.23 3.93
N ASN A 561 15.19 3.00 3.53
CA ASN A 561 16.14 1.99 3.07
C ASN A 561 16.08 1.83 1.54
N PRO A 562 17.14 2.26 0.81
CA PRO A 562 17.18 2.13 -0.64
C PRO A 562 17.53 0.70 -1.10
N TYR A 563 17.85 -0.23 -0.19
CA TYR A 563 18.16 -1.60 -0.53
C TYR A 563 16.89 -2.44 -0.65
N ARG A 564 16.77 -3.19 -1.74
CA ARG A 564 15.60 -4.02 -2.08
C ARG A 564 15.96 -5.49 -2.03
N VAL A 565 14.98 -6.32 -1.72
CA VAL A 565 15.18 -7.77 -1.63
C VAL A 565 15.23 -8.39 -3.03
N LEU A 566 16.16 -9.33 -3.19
CA LEU A 566 16.31 -10.22 -4.34
C LEU A 566 16.14 -11.67 -3.86
N ARG A 567 15.42 -12.49 -4.63
CA ARG A 567 15.20 -13.92 -4.33
C ARG A 567 15.59 -14.82 -5.51
N GLY A 568 15.83 -16.11 -5.25
CA GLY A 568 15.99 -17.15 -6.29
C GLY A 568 17.41 -17.61 -6.62
N GLY A 569 18.45 -16.81 -6.40
CA GLY A 569 19.79 -17.11 -6.89
C GLY A 569 19.94 -16.77 -8.37
N SER A 570 21.04 -17.17 -9.01
CA SER A 570 21.26 -16.94 -10.45
C SER A 570 22.19 -17.97 -11.06
N TRP A 571 22.36 -17.92 -12.39
CA TRP A 571 23.31 -18.72 -13.14
C TRP A 571 24.74 -18.68 -12.55
N PHE A 572 25.15 -17.55 -11.96
CA PHE A 572 26.50 -17.34 -11.42
C PHE A 572 26.66 -17.84 -9.97
N ASN A 573 25.56 -17.99 -9.23
CA ASN A 573 25.61 -18.21 -7.80
C ASN A 573 25.80 -19.68 -7.43
N ASN A 574 26.49 -19.89 -6.31
CA ASN A 574 26.57 -21.19 -5.65
C ASN A 574 25.17 -21.67 -5.23
N PRO A 575 24.94 -23.00 -5.15
CA PRO A 575 23.60 -23.54 -4.93
C PRO A 575 22.93 -23.11 -3.62
N TYR A 576 23.70 -22.80 -2.57
CA TYR A 576 23.12 -22.34 -1.30
C TYR A 576 22.40 -20.98 -1.39
N TYR A 577 22.72 -20.17 -2.41
CA TYR A 577 22.00 -18.92 -2.70
C TYR A 577 20.70 -19.17 -3.46
N CYS A 578 20.51 -20.37 -4.02
CA CYS A 578 19.33 -20.73 -4.79
C CYS A 578 18.24 -21.38 -3.92
N ARG A 579 18.44 -21.51 -2.60
CA ARG A 579 17.41 -22.05 -1.69
C ARG A 579 16.18 -21.15 -1.64
N SER A 580 15.01 -21.70 -1.36
CA SER A 580 13.75 -20.95 -1.25
C SER A 580 13.83 -19.79 -0.26
N ALA A 581 14.49 -19.97 0.88
CA ALA A 581 14.63 -18.94 1.92
C ALA A 581 15.80 -17.96 1.66
N SER A 582 16.69 -18.27 0.72
CA SER A 582 17.87 -17.43 0.50
C SER A 582 17.45 -16.09 -0.09
N LEU A 583 17.98 -15.02 0.49
CA LEU A 583 17.77 -13.65 0.04
C LEU A 583 19.09 -12.94 -0.19
N PHE A 584 19.05 -11.97 -1.10
CA PHE A 584 20.11 -11.02 -1.33
C PHE A 584 19.52 -9.61 -1.31
N ASN A 585 20.37 -8.58 -1.30
CA ASN A 585 19.92 -7.21 -1.46
C ASN A 585 20.89 -6.39 -2.30
N SER A 586 20.34 -5.37 -2.95
CA SER A 586 21.10 -4.38 -3.69
C SER A 586 20.32 -3.07 -3.73
N ASN A 587 21.00 -1.97 -4.01
CA ASN A 587 20.36 -0.66 -4.06
C ASN A 587 19.34 -0.64 -5.21
N GLU A 588 18.19 0.00 -5.01
CA GLU A 588 17.10 0.08 -5.99
C GLU A 588 17.49 0.71 -7.34
N ARG A 589 18.63 1.42 -7.39
CA ARG A 589 19.19 2.04 -8.60
C ARG A 589 20.23 1.19 -9.28
N ASP A 590 20.76 0.18 -8.60
CA ASP A 590 21.82 -0.65 -9.12
C ASP A 590 21.29 -1.47 -10.30
N LYS A 591 21.98 -1.34 -11.42
CA LYS A 591 21.90 -2.26 -12.55
C LYS A 591 23.16 -3.09 -12.41
N ASP A 592 22.99 -4.36 -12.07
CA ASP A 592 24.04 -5.24 -11.55
C ASP A 592 25.38 -5.20 -12.33
N VAL A 593 26.48 -5.54 -11.64
CA VAL A 593 27.85 -5.63 -12.18
C VAL A 593 28.11 -6.96 -12.90
N LEU A 594 27.23 -7.96 -12.78
CA LEU A 594 27.42 -9.32 -13.30
C LEU A 594 26.25 -9.88 -14.14
N ASN A 595 25.29 -9.05 -14.56
CA ASN A 595 24.17 -9.47 -15.42
C ASN A 595 23.27 -10.54 -14.76
N VAL A 596 23.07 -10.47 -13.44
CA VAL A 596 22.29 -11.49 -12.70
C VAL A 596 20.96 -10.99 -12.11
N PHE A 597 20.59 -9.71 -12.26
CA PHE A 597 19.32 -9.19 -11.72
C PHE A 597 18.25 -9.07 -12.80
N GLY A 598 17.16 -9.81 -12.62
CA GLY A 598 15.91 -9.74 -13.36
C GLY A 598 14.72 -9.63 -12.42
N PHE A 599 13.54 -10.07 -12.85
CA PHE A 599 12.32 -10.03 -12.05
C PHE A 599 11.18 -10.85 -12.68
N ARG A 600 10.18 -11.16 -11.87
CA ARG A 600 8.84 -11.57 -12.32
C ARG A 600 7.77 -10.63 -11.80
N VAL A 601 6.56 -10.74 -12.34
CA VAL A 601 5.43 -9.86 -11.99
C VAL A 601 4.28 -10.63 -11.36
N VAL A 602 3.48 -9.92 -10.57
CA VAL A 602 2.23 -10.42 -10.00
C VAL A 602 1.06 -9.49 -10.28
N TYR A 603 -0.14 -10.05 -10.23
CA TYR A 603 -1.42 -9.34 -10.35
C TYR A 603 -2.41 -9.90 -9.32
N VAL A 604 -3.12 -9.02 -8.60
CA VAL A 604 -4.17 -9.40 -7.64
C VAL A 604 -5.53 -9.00 -8.23
N VAL A 605 -6.49 -9.93 -8.22
CA VAL A 605 -7.86 -9.64 -8.64
C VAL A 605 -8.56 -8.86 -7.53
N GLU A 606 -9.03 -7.66 -7.82
CA GLU A 606 -9.95 -6.95 -6.94
C GLU A 606 -11.25 -7.76 -6.86
N ARG A 607 -11.50 -8.41 -5.72
CA ARG A 607 -12.78 -9.06 -5.47
C ARG A 607 -13.83 -7.96 -5.30
N THR A 608 -14.68 -7.79 -6.30
CA THR A 608 -15.91 -7.01 -6.20
C THR A 608 -16.81 -7.70 -5.17
N PHE A 609 -16.96 -7.07 -4.00
CA PHE A 609 -17.97 -7.43 -3.00
C PHE A 609 -19.21 -6.54 -3.17
#